data_AF-A0A955XFG3-F1
#
_entry.id   AF-A0A955XFG3-F1
#
_cell.length_a   1.000
_cell.length_b   1.000
_cell.length_c   1.000
_cell.angle_alpha   90.00
_cell.angle_beta   90.00
_cell.angle_gamma   90.00
#
_symmetry.space_group_name_H-M   'P 1'
#
loop_
_entity.id
_entity.type
_entity.pdbx_description
1 polymer ?
#
loop_
_entity_poly.entity_id
_entity_poly.type
_entity_poly.pdbx_seq_one_letter_code
_entity_poly.pdbx_strand_id
1 'polypeptide(L)'
;VLVAAQGDAQAQVYKYTKGDGTVIYTDKLSDLPPQRRAHYAKLEEEAAERRRAQENMLGKDEVARREAEAEKKRLADAKLAAEERAKRMAEIDAVLQDIDRRQAERDKKRGYWQERLKKANETLAEKLNEFRKTQEAYNAIAIKPAFTLFPGEAEQMEKLKAALVKLEAEVDAAIQERWVNLPEDARKAGVPPGWLR
;
A
#
# COMPACT_ATOMS: atom_id res chain seq x y z
N VAL A 1 16.34 -0.65 -6.43
CA VAL A 1 17.47 0.22 -6.84
C VAL A 1 17.95 -0.26 -8.20
N LEU A 2 17.48 0.35 -9.28
CA LEU A 2 17.94 0.07 -10.64
C LEU A 2 19.01 1.12 -10.95
N VAL A 3 20.28 0.71 -10.81
CA VAL A 3 21.43 1.55 -11.11
C VAL A 3 21.53 1.68 -12.62
N ALA A 4 21.39 2.91 -13.11
CA ALA A 4 21.72 3.27 -14.48
C ALA A 4 23.23 3.08 -14.69
N ALA A 5 23.61 2.11 -15.51
CA ALA A 5 24.98 2.01 -15.97
C ALA A 5 25.15 2.95 -17.19
N GLN A 6 25.65 4.15 -16.94
CA GLN A 6 26.45 4.87 -17.92
C GLN A 6 27.71 4.03 -18.19
N GLY A 7 28.00 3.75 -19.45
CA GLY A 7 29.19 3.04 -19.88
C GLY A 7 29.41 3.23 -21.36
N ASP A 8 30.32 4.14 -21.69
CA ASP A 8 30.98 4.21 -22.98
C ASP A 8 31.65 2.86 -23.32
N ALA A 9 31.68 2.52 -24.60
CA ALA A 9 31.95 1.20 -25.21
C ALA A 9 30.78 0.20 -25.07
N GLN A 10 30.21 -0.20 -26.20
CA GLN A 10 29.21 -1.26 -26.27
C GLN A 10 29.81 -2.56 -25.72
N ALA A 11 29.63 -2.84 -24.42
CA ALA A 11 30.04 -4.10 -23.82
C ALA A 11 29.22 -5.21 -24.48
N GLN A 12 29.85 -5.98 -25.37
CA GLN A 12 29.21 -7.14 -25.98
C GLN A 12 28.96 -8.18 -24.89
N VAL A 13 27.68 -8.41 -24.58
CA VAL A 13 27.27 -9.46 -23.65
C VAL A 13 27.17 -10.77 -24.41
N TYR A 14 28.05 -11.71 -24.08
CA TYR A 14 28.09 -13.03 -24.69
C TYR A 14 27.26 -14.01 -23.87
N LYS A 15 26.50 -14.86 -24.57
CA LYS A 15 25.61 -15.85 -23.96
C LYS A 15 26.06 -17.26 -24.34
N TYR A 16 26.19 -18.14 -23.36
CA TYR A 16 26.35 -19.57 -23.63
C TYR A 16 25.65 -20.44 -22.60
N THR A 17 25.32 -21.67 -23.00
CA THR A 17 24.72 -22.69 -22.14
C THR A 17 25.80 -23.72 -21.81
N LYS A 18 25.97 -24.03 -20.52
CA LYS A 18 26.85 -25.10 -20.04
C LYS A 18 26.24 -26.50 -20.31
N GLY A 19 27.06 -27.54 -20.20
CA GLY A 19 26.61 -28.93 -20.38
C GLY A 19 25.57 -29.41 -19.36
N ASP A 20 25.41 -28.69 -18.25
CA ASP A 20 24.39 -28.90 -17.21
C ASP A 20 23.06 -28.17 -17.49
N GLY A 21 22.96 -27.45 -18.61
CA GLY A 21 21.77 -26.67 -19.00
C GLY A 21 21.74 -25.23 -18.44
N THR A 22 22.71 -24.82 -17.62
CA THR A 22 22.76 -23.47 -17.04
C THR A 22 23.20 -22.44 -18.09
N VAL A 23 22.44 -21.33 -18.20
CA VAL A 23 22.77 -20.21 -19.11
C VAL A 23 23.60 -19.18 -18.36
N ILE A 24 24.75 -18.83 -18.93
CA ILE A 24 25.67 -17.82 -18.40
C ILE A 24 25.82 -16.66 -19.39
N TYR A 25 25.85 -15.46 -18.82
CA TYR A 25 26.17 -14.22 -19.51
C TYR A 25 27.54 -13.74 -19.03
N THR A 26 28.43 -13.40 -19.96
CA THR A 26 29.75 -12.83 -19.65
C THR A 26 30.02 -11.63 -20.56
N ASP A 27 30.74 -10.66 -20.03
CA ASP A 27 31.24 -9.48 -20.74
C ASP A 27 32.59 -9.73 -21.44
N LYS A 28 33.25 -10.87 -21.15
CA LYS A 28 34.57 -11.21 -21.67
C LYS A 28 34.53 -12.40 -22.62
N LEU A 29 35.05 -12.19 -23.83
CA LEU A 29 35.15 -13.23 -24.86
C LEU A 29 36.06 -14.40 -24.42
N SER A 30 37.07 -14.17 -23.57
CA SER A 30 37.98 -15.19 -23.05
C SER A 30 37.30 -16.28 -22.23
N ASP A 31 36.17 -15.93 -21.60
CA ASP A 31 35.49 -16.78 -20.62
C ASP A 31 34.50 -17.75 -21.30
N LEU A 32 34.39 -17.66 -22.62
CA LEU A 32 33.56 -18.56 -23.41
C LEU A 32 34.28 -19.86 -23.78
N PRO A 33 33.55 -20.98 -23.82
CA PRO A 33 34.04 -22.23 -24.39
C PRO A 33 34.63 -22.01 -25.80
N PRO A 34 35.71 -22.72 -26.20
CA PRO A 34 36.38 -22.53 -27.48
C PRO A 34 35.44 -22.52 -28.69
N GLN A 35 34.43 -23.40 -28.69
CA GLN A 35 33.43 -23.49 -29.75
C GLN A 35 32.57 -22.23 -29.89
N ARG A 36 32.23 -21.58 -28.76
CA ARG A 36 31.46 -20.33 -28.76
C ARG A 36 32.33 -19.14 -29.13
N ARG A 37 33.59 -19.12 -28.71
CA ARG A 37 34.56 -18.11 -29.17
C ARG A 37 34.72 -18.13 -30.69
N ALA A 38 34.88 -19.31 -31.29
CA ALA A 38 34.96 -19.47 -32.74
C ALA A 38 33.68 -19.00 -33.45
N HIS A 39 32.50 -19.25 -32.87
CA HIS A 39 31.23 -18.77 -33.41
C HIS A 39 31.13 -17.24 -33.42
N TYR A 40 31.50 -16.57 -32.33
CA TYR A 40 31.49 -15.11 -32.27
C TYR A 40 32.57 -14.47 -33.16
N ALA A 41 33.78 -15.06 -33.23
CA ALA A 41 34.82 -14.63 -34.14
C ALA A 41 34.37 -14.72 -35.61
N LYS A 42 33.68 -15.81 -35.99
CA LYS A 42 33.11 -15.96 -37.34
C LYS A 42 32.04 -14.92 -37.64
N LEU A 43 31.20 -14.57 -36.66
CA LEU A 43 30.21 -13.51 -36.80
C LEU A 43 30.84 -12.13 -37.01
N GLU A 44 31.92 -11.83 -36.30
CA GLU A 44 32.68 -10.59 -36.49
C GLU A 44 33.34 -10.53 -37.87
N GLU A 45 33.92 -11.65 -38.32
CA GLU A 45 34.53 -11.77 -39.64
C GLU A 45 33.49 -11.58 -40.76
N GLU A 46 32.34 -12.26 -40.68
CA GLU A 46 31.24 -12.08 -41.63
C GLU A 46 30.70 -10.64 -41.64
N ALA A 47 30.66 -9.97 -40.49
CA ALA A 47 30.25 -8.57 -40.40
C ALA A 47 31.29 -7.63 -41.04
N ALA A 48 32.58 -7.90 -40.81
CA ALA A 48 33.68 -7.15 -41.42
C ALA A 48 33.71 -7.34 -42.95
N GLU A 49 33.49 -8.56 -43.44
CA GLU A 49 33.38 -8.84 -44.88
C GLU A 49 32.18 -8.14 -45.51
N ARG A 50 31.01 -8.16 -44.86
CA ARG A 50 29.84 -7.41 -45.35
C ARG A 50 30.10 -5.91 -45.42
N ARG A 51 30.79 -5.33 -44.42
CA ARG A 51 31.16 -3.91 -44.44
C ARG A 51 32.14 -3.61 -45.57
N ARG A 52 33.18 -4.43 -45.75
CA ARG A 52 34.13 -4.29 -46.88
C ARG A 52 33.45 -4.44 -48.25
N ALA A 53 32.52 -5.38 -48.39
CA ALA A 53 31.75 -5.56 -49.62
C ALA A 53 30.85 -4.34 -49.91
N GLN A 54 30.24 -3.74 -48.88
CA GLN A 54 29.45 -2.51 -49.02
C GLN A 54 30.32 -1.30 -49.36
N GLU A 55 31.48 -1.15 -48.72
CA GLU A 55 32.46 -0.10 -49.03
C GLU A 55 32.95 -0.19 -50.49
N ASN A 56 33.15 -1.41 -51.00
CA ASN A 56 33.54 -1.65 -52.39
C ASN A 56 32.42 -1.37 -53.40
N MET A 57 31.14 -1.55 -53.03
CA MET A 57 30.00 -1.31 -53.93
C MET A 57 29.50 0.15 -53.94
N LEU A 58 29.54 0.85 -52.81
CA LEU A 58 28.94 2.18 -52.64
C LEU A 58 29.98 3.30 -52.46
N GLY A 59 31.23 2.96 -52.15
CA GLY A 59 32.28 3.91 -51.77
C GLY A 59 32.25 4.24 -50.27
N LYS A 60 33.44 4.48 -49.68
CA LYS A 60 33.62 4.72 -48.24
C LYS A 60 32.80 5.92 -47.71
N ASP A 61 32.70 6.98 -48.50
CA ASP A 61 32.01 8.21 -48.11
C ASP A 61 30.49 8.03 -48.02
N GLU A 62 29.91 7.21 -48.91
CA GLU A 62 28.46 6.95 -48.91
C GLU A 62 28.06 5.99 -47.78
N VAL A 63 28.91 5.01 -47.44
CA VAL A 63 28.71 4.15 -46.27
C VAL A 63 28.78 4.98 -44.98
N ALA A 64 29.78 5.84 -44.84
CA ALA A 64 29.91 6.74 -43.68
C ALA A 64 28.71 7.70 -43.54
N ARG A 65 28.20 8.23 -44.66
CA ARG A 65 27.00 9.08 -44.67
C ARG A 65 25.76 8.31 -44.18
N ARG A 66 25.55 7.08 -44.66
CA ARG A 66 24.42 6.22 -44.26
C ARG A 66 24.53 5.77 -42.80
N GLU A 67 25.73 5.42 -42.32
CA GLU A 67 25.96 5.09 -40.91
C GLU A 67 25.68 6.31 -40.02
N ALA A 68 26.13 7.51 -40.40
CA ALA A 68 25.86 8.75 -39.66
C ALA A 68 24.37 9.13 -39.66
N GLU A 69 23.65 8.93 -40.76
CA GLU A 69 22.19 9.15 -40.84
C GLU A 69 21.43 8.14 -39.99
N ALA A 70 21.83 6.86 -40.05
CA ALA A 70 21.27 5.80 -39.21
C ALA A 70 21.48 6.11 -37.72
N GLU A 71 22.68 6.56 -37.33
CA GLU A 71 22.98 6.91 -35.94
C GLU A 71 22.15 8.12 -35.47
N LYS A 72 22.04 9.18 -36.28
CA LYS A 72 21.15 10.31 -35.99
C LYS A 72 19.71 9.87 -35.79
N LYS A 73 19.21 8.96 -36.65
CA LYS A 73 17.87 8.40 -36.53
C LYS A 73 17.71 7.60 -35.23
N ARG A 74 18.66 6.74 -34.88
CA ARG A 74 18.63 5.98 -33.61
C ARG A 74 18.61 6.91 -32.40
N LEU A 75 19.39 7.97 -32.40
CA LEU A 75 19.39 8.97 -31.32
C LEU A 75 18.06 9.72 -31.24
N ALA A 76 17.46 10.08 -32.37
CA ALA A 76 16.13 10.71 -32.41
C ALA A 76 15.04 9.77 -31.86
N ASP A 77 15.04 8.51 -32.31
CA ASP A 77 14.11 7.48 -31.84
C ASP A 77 14.30 7.20 -30.34
N ALA A 78 15.55 7.16 -29.86
CA ALA A 78 15.85 6.98 -28.44
C ALA A 78 15.38 8.17 -27.57
N LYS A 79 15.53 9.40 -28.06
CA LYS A 79 15.00 10.60 -27.38
C LYS A 79 13.48 10.55 -27.30
N LEU A 80 12.81 10.25 -28.41
CA LEU A 80 11.36 10.10 -28.45
C LEU A 80 10.89 9.02 -27.47
N ALA A 81 11.55 7.85 -27.46
CA ALA A 81 11.25 6.77 -26.53
C ALA A 81 11.48 7.17 -25.06
N ALA A 82 12.51 7.98 -24.78
CA ALA A 82 12.76 8.51 -23.43
C ALA A 82 11.68 9.50 -23.00
N GLU A 83 11.24 10.39 -23.89
CA GLU A 83 10.13 11.32 -23.65
C GLU A 83 8.81 10.59 -23.41
N GLU A 84 8.49 9.56 -24.20
CA GLU A 84 7.31 8.72 -23.98
C GLU A 84 7.37 8.00 -22.63
N ARG A 85 8.54 7.46 -22.26
CA ARG A 85 8.73 6.86 -20.95
C ARG A 85 8.53 7.88 -19.83
N ALA A 86 9.08 9.08 -19.98
CA ALA A 86 8.91 10.15 -19.00
C ALA A 86 7.43 10.54 -18.84
N LYS A 87 6.68 10.63 -19.96
CA LYS A 87 5.23 10.87 -19.93
C LYS A 87 4.47 9.77 -19.19
N ARG A 88 4.75 8.50 -19.50
CA ARG A 88 4.12 7.36 -18.79
C ARG A 88 4.44 7.36 -17.29
N MET A 89 5.69 7.69 -16.92
CA MET A 89 6.06 7.78 -15.51
C MET A 89 5.32 8.93 -14.81
N ALA A 90 5.20 10.09 -15.44
CA ALA A 90 4.44 11.21 -14.89
C ALA A 90 2.93 10.88 -14.74
N GLU A 91 2.35 10.14 -15.69
CA GLU A 91 0.97 9.65 -15.58
C GLU A 91 0.80 8.67 -14.42
N ILE A 92 1.74 7.73 -14.23
CA ILE A 92 1.73 6.81 -13.09
C ILE A 92 1.85 7.57 -11.77
N ASP A 93 2.78 8.53 -11.68
CA ASP A 93 2.97 9.33 -10.48
C ASP A 93 1.71 10.14 -10.13
N ALA A 94 1.04 10.71 -11.13
CA ALA A 94 -0.23 11.42 -10.92
C ALA A 94 -1.34 10.49 -10.39
N VAL A 95 -1.42 9.26 -10.90
CA VAL A 95 -2.37 8.25 -10.40
C VAL A 95 -2.04 7.84 -8.96
N LEU A 96 -0.76 7.64 -8.64
CA LEU A 96 -0.33 7.31 -7.28
C LEU A 96 -0.66 8.43 -6.29
N GLN A 97 -0.40 9.68 -6.66
CA GLN A 97 -0.76 10.84 -5.83
C GLN A 97 -2.28 10.94 -5.58
N ASP A 98 -3.10 10.64 -6.58
CA ASP A 98 -4.56 10.61 -6.40
C ASP A 98 -5.00 9.46 -5.47
N ILE A 99 -4.37 8.28 -5.60
CA ILE A 99 -4.62 7.16 -4.69
C ILE A 99 -4.25 7.54 -3.25
N ASP A 100 -3.08 8.13 -3.03
CA ASP A 100 -2.62 8.55 -1.70
C ASP A 100 -3.54 9.60 -1.10
N ARG A 101 -3.98 10.58 -1.90
CA ARG A 101 -4.97 11.59 -1.47
C ARG A 101 -6.28 10.93 -1.05
N ARG A 102 -6.81 10.01 -1.85
CA ARG A 102 -8.05 9.27 -1.52
C ARG A 102 -7.87 8.42 -0.27
N GLN A 103 -6.70 7.79 -0.09
CA GLN A 103 -6.38 7.02 1.11
C GLN A 103 -6.36 7.91 2.35
N ALA A 104 -5.69 9.06 2.31
CA ALA A 104 -5.62 10.00 3.43
C ALA A 104 -7.03 10.49 3.84
N GLU A 105 -7.90 10.79 2.88
CA GLU A 105 -9.29 11.18 3.17
C GLU A 105 -10.10 10.04 3.79
N ARG A 106 -9.91 8.80 3.34
CA ARG A 106 -10.53 7.62 3.97
C ARG A 106 -10.01 7.40 5.39
N ASP A 107 -8.71 7.54 5.62
CA ASP A 107 -8.10 7.34 6.94
C ASP A 107 -8.58 8.41 7.93
N LYS A 108 -8.71 9.67 7.51
CA LYS A 108 -9.33 10.73 8.34
C LYS A 108 -10.76 10.38 8.72
N LYS A 109 -11.58 9.96 7.75
CA LYS A 109 -12.96 9.53 8.01
C LYS A 109 -12.99 8.32 8.95
N ARG A 110 -12.14 7.32 8.73
CA ARG A 110 -12.02 6.14 9.61
C ARG A 110 -11.68 6.56 11.04
N GLY A 111 -10.69 7.43 11.21
CA GLY A 111 -10.28 7.93 12.53
C GLY A 111 -11.42 8.64 13.26
N TYR A 112 -12.19 9.49 12.57
CA TYR A 112 -13.37 10.14 13.14
C TYR A 112 -14.39 9.13 13.70
N TRP A 113 -14.71 8.09 12.92
CA TRP A 113 -15.69 7.07 13.34
C TRP A 113 -15.17 6.16 14.45
N GLN A 114 -13.88 5.80 14.41
CA GLN A 114 -13.24 5.04 15.48
C GLN A 114 -13.22 5.81 16.79
N GLU A 115 -12.95 7.12 16.75
CA GLU A 115 -13.00 7.98 17.94
C GLU A 115 -14.42 8.09 18.49
N ARG A 116 -15.43 8.20 17.62
CA ARG A 116 -16.85 8.21 18.04
C ARG A 116 -17.24 6.88 18.70
N LEU A 117 -16.81 5.75 18.14
CA LEU A 117 -17.04 4.43 18.71
C LEU A 117 -16.35 4.26 20.06
N LYS A 118 -15.09 4.72 20.17
CA LYS A 118 -14.34 4.71 21.42
C LYS A 118 -15.07 5.49 22.52
N LYS A 119 -15.55 6.69 22.21
CA LYS A 119 -16.35 7.50 23.16
C LYS A 119 -17.64 6.80 23.57
N ALA A 120 -18.36 6.18 22.63
CA ALA A 120 -19.56 5.42 22.95
C ALA A 120 -19.26 4.22 23.88
N ASN A 121 -18.13 3.53 23.67
CA ASN A 121 -17.68 2.46 24.56
C ASN A 121 -17.31 2.98 25.95
N GLU A 122 -16.62 4.12 26.04
CA GLU A 122 -16.26 4.76 27.31
C GLU A 122 -17.50 5.18 28.09
N THR A 123 -18.48 5.82 27.45
CA THR A 123 -19.76 6.19 28.07
C THR A 123 -20.51 4.95 28.56
N LEU A 124 -20.58 3.88 27.76
CA LEU A 124 -21.22 2.63 28.18
C LEU A 124 -20.51 2.02 29.39
N ALA A 125 -19.18 1.98 29.39
CA ALA A 125 -18.39 1.44 30.49
C ALA A 125 -18.58 2.26 31.78
N GLU A 126 -18.61 3.59 31.68
CA GLU A 126 -18.90 4.50 32.79
C GLU A 126 -20.28 4.21 33.39
N LYS A 127 -21.32 4.16 32.54
CA LYS A 127 -22.70 3.90 32.97
C LYS A 127 -22.87 2.53 33.61
N LEU A 128 -22.25 1.49 33.04
CA LEU A 128 -22.25 0.15 33.66
C LEU A 128 -21.55 0.13 35.02
N ASN A 129 -20.46 0.90 35.19
CA ASN A 129 -19.76 0.99 36.46
C ASN A 129 -20.57 1.77 37.52
N GLU A 130 -21.23 2.86 37.12
CA GLU A 130 -22.18 3.59 37.98
C GLU A 130 -23.35 2.71 38.41
N PHE A 131 -23.93 1.96 37.46
CA PHE A 131 -25.00 1.01 37.74
C PHE A 131 -24.55 -0.05 38.75
N ARG A 132 -23.39 -0.68 38.51
CA ARG A 132 -22.84 -1.70 39.43
C ARG A 132 -22.63 -1.14 40.83
N LYS A 133 -22.01 0.02 40.98
CA LYS A 133 -21.76 0.65 42.30
C LYS A 133 -23.06 0.97 43.03
N THR A 134 -24.04 1.52 42.30
CA THR A 134 -25.37 1.81 42.86
C THR A 134 -26.08 0.53 43.28
N GLN A 135 -25.93 -0.54 42.50
CA GLN A 135 -26.53 -1.84 42.80
C GLN A 135 -25.88 -2.49 44.02
N GLU A 136 -24.55 -2.42 44.16
CA GLU A 136 -23.83 -2.85 45.36
C GLU A 136 -24.29 -2.08 46.60
N ALA A 137 -24.44 -0.75 46.52
CA ALA A 137 -24.95 0.08 47.60
C ALA A 137 -26.40 -0.26 47.97
N TYR A 138 -27.27 -0.48 46.97
CA TYR A 138 -28.64 -0.90 47.18
C TYR A 138 -28.70 -2.27 47.88
N ASN A 139 -27.96 -3.25 47.37
CA ASN A 139 -27.92 -4.61 47.93
C ASN A 139 -27.39 -4.62 49.38
N ALA A 140 -26.42 -3.78 49.71
CA ALA A 140 -25.89 -3.65 51.06
C ALA A 140 -26.96 -3.24 52.10
N ILE A 141 -27.99 -2.49 51.68
CA ILE A 141 -29.12 -2.09 52.52
C ILE A 141 -30.27 -3.10 52.40
N ALA A 142 -30.58 -3.55 51.18
CA ALA A 142 -31.72 -4.41 50.89
C ALA A 142 -31.63 -5.82 51.50
N ILE A 143 -30.42 -6.32 51.76
CA ILE A 143 -30.22 -7.63 52.42
C ILE A 143 -30.53 -7.54 53.93
N LYS A 144 -30.52 -6.33 54.52
CA LYS A 144 -30.80 -6.15 55.94
C LYS A 144 -32.29 -6.36 56.23
N PRO A 145 -32.67 -7.12 57.26
CA PRO A 145 -34.05 -7.21 57.69
C PRO A 145 -34.62 -5.83 58.07
N ALA A 146 -35.88 -5.55 57.74
CA ALA A 146 -36.48 -4.22 57.93
C ALA A 146 -36.41 -3.71 59.38
N PHE A 147 -36.44 -4.60 60.37
CA PHE A 147 -36.33 -4.26 61.80
C PHE A 147 -34.90 -3.88 62.25
N THR A 148 -33.88 -4.09 61.41
CA THR A 148 -32.47 -3.74 61.67
C THR A 148 -32.01 -2.50 60.93
N LEU A 149 -32.90 -1.89 60.12
CA LEU A 149 -32.59 -0.68 59.37
C LEU A 149 -32.46 0.51 60.33
N PHE A 150 -31.38 1.26 60.18
CA PHE A 150 -31.20 2.52 60.89
C PHE A 150 -32.13 3.61 60.33
N PRO A 151 -32.50 4.62 61.16
CA PRO A 151 -33.26 5.77 60.68
C PRO A 151 -32.58 6.43 59.46
N GLY A 152 -33.32 6.59 58.37
CA GLY A 152 -32.83 7.16 57.10
C GLY A 152 -32.32 6.13 56.07
N GLU A 153 -32.05 4.87 56.45
CA GLU A 153 -31.64 3.84 55.49
C GLU A 153 -32.78 3.44 54.53
N ALA A 154 -34.03 3.46 54.99
CA ALA A 154 -35.20 3.21 54.13
C ALA A 154 -35.36 4.28 53.03
N GLU A 155 -35.12 5.55 53.36
CA GLU A 155 -35.17 6.64 52.38
C GLU A 155 -33.99 6.56 51.41
N GLN A 156 -32.80 6.19 51.89
CA GLN A 156 -31.64 5.92 51.02
C GLN A 156 -31.89 4.75 50.06
N MET A 157 -32.53 3.67 50.53
CA MET A 157 -32.89 2.53 49.69
C MET A 157 -33.80 2.94 48.54
N GLU A 158 -34.85 3.72 48.80
CA GLU A 158 -35.74 4.22 47.74
C GLU A 158 -35.01 5.19 46.78
N LYS A 159 -34.12 6.05 47.28
CA LYS A 159 -33.27 6.89 46.42
C LYS A 159 -32.35 6.06 45.51
N LEU A 160 -31.71 5.02 46.05
CA LEU A 160 -30.85 4.12 45.29
C LEU A 160 -31.64 3.32 44.25
N LYS A 161 -32.85 2.88 44.59
CA LYS A 161 -33.76 2.21 43.66
C LYS A 161 -34.17 3.12 42.51
N ALA A 162 -34.54 4.37 42.80
CA ALA A 162 -34.85 5.36 41.76
C ALA A 162 -33.62 5.66 40.88
N ALA A 163 -32.42 5.73 41.48
CA ALA A 163 -31.17 5.90 40.74
C ALA A 163 -30.87 4.69 39.83
N LEU A 164 -31.13 3.46 40.28
CA LEU A 164 -30.97 2.26 39.46
C LEU A 164 -31.88 2.27 38.23
N VAL A 165 -33.17 2.59 38.39
CA VAL A 165 -34.12 2.70 37.27
C VAL A 165 -33.64 3.75 36.25
N LYS A 166 -33.14 4.89 36.74
CA LYS A 166 -32.59 5.92 35.86
C LYS A 166 -31.33 5.43 35.13
N LEU A 167 -30.40 4.82 35.85
CA LEU A 167 -29.15 4.30 35.27
C LEU A 167 -29.41 3.16 34.27
N GLU A 168 -30.41 2.32 34.50
CA GLU A 168 -30.85 1.29 33.55
C GLU A 168 -31.26 1.92 32.22
N ALA A 169 -32.12 2.95 32.26
CA ALA A 169 -32.50 3.68 31.06
C ALA A 169 -31.31 4.37 30.37
N GLU A 170 -30.36 4.90 31.13
CA GLU A 170 -29.13 5.51 30.58
C GLU A 170 -28.19 4.44 29.95
N VAL A 171 -28.09 3.25 30.54
CA VAL A 171 -27.33 2.12 29.99
C VAL A 171 -27.98 1.63 28.69
N ASP A 172 -29.30 1.46 28.67
CA ASP A 172 -30.03 1.05 27.46
C ASP A 172 -29.85 2.07 26.33
N ALA A 173 -29.93 3.37 26.65
CA ALA A 173 -29.65 4.43 25.69
C ALA A 173 -28.20 4.37 25.15
N ALA A 174 -27.22 4.09 26.01
CA ALA A 174 -25.82 3.94 25.60
C ALA A 174 -25.59 2.69 24.73
N ILE A 175 -26.27 1.57 25.05
CA ILE A 175 -26.28 0.35 24.23
C ILE A 175 -26.88 0.65 22.85
N GLN A 176 -28.02 1.34 22.80
CA GLN A 176 -28.69 1.73 21.57
C GLN A 176 -27.81 2.65 20.71
N GLU A 177 -27.16 3.65 21.31
CA GLU A 177 -26.25 4.54 20.60
C GLU A 177 -25.09 3.76 19.98
N ARG A 178 -24.45 2.88 20.77
CA ARG A 178 -23.30 2.08 20.34
C ARG A 178 -23.64 1.12 19.21
N TRP A 179 -24.75 0.38 19.33
CA TRP A 179 -25.03 -0.76 18.47
C TRP A 179 -26.01 -0.49 17.35
N VAL A 180 -26.84 0.55 17.47
CA VAL A 180 -27.87 0.88 16.48
C VAL A 180 -27.57 2.21 15.81
N ASN A 181 -27.53 3.31 16.57
CA ASN A 181 -27.44 4.65 15.99
C ASN A 181 -26.10 4.88 15.29
N LEU A 182 -24.98 4.56 15.95
CA LEU A 182 -23.65 4.82 15.42
C LEU A 182 -23.35 3.99 14.15
N PRO A 183 -23.68 2.68 14.09
CA PRO A 183 -23.60 1.93 12.84
C PRO A 183 -24.57 2.41 11.74
N GLU A 184 -25.76 2.90 12.09
CA GLU A 184 -26.68 3.49 11.11
C GLU A 184 -26.18 4.82 10.54
N ASP A 185 -25.70 5.71 11.39
CA ASP A 185 -25.12 6.99 11.00
C ASP A 185 -23.90 6.77 10.09
N ALA A 186 -23.06 5.80 10.43
CA ALA A 186 -21.92 5.42 9.60
C ALA A 186 -22.36 4.87 8.24
N ARG A 187 -23.39 4.01 8.19
CA ARG A 187 -23.97 3.53 6.93
C ARG A 187 -24.52 4.66 6.07
N LYS A 188 -25.27 5.60 6.67
CA LYS A 188 -25.78 6.81 5.99
C LYS A 188 -24.65 7.68 5.44
N ALA A 189 -23.51 7.73 6.14
CA ALA A 189 -22.30 8.44 5.71
C ALA A 189 -21.43 7.67 4.69
N GLY A 190 -21.87 6.48 4.24
CA GLY A 190 -21.15 5.66 3.26
C GLY A 190 -19.90 4.96 3.82
N VAL A 191 -19.85 4.76 5.14
CA VAL A 191 -18.74 4.10 5.82
C VAL A 191 -18.83 2.58 5.67
N PRO A 192 -17.75 1.88 5.30
CA PRO A 192 -17.73 0.43 5.26
C PRO A 192 -17.96 -0.20 6.64
N PRO A 193 -18.72 -1.31 6.75
CA PRO A 193 -18.98 -1.98 8.03
C PRO A 193 -17.72 -2.40 8.80
N GLY A 194 -16.61 -2.66 8.09
CA GLY A 194 -15.34 -3.05 8.70
C GLY A 194 -14.61 -1.95 9.45
N TRP A 195 -15.01 -0.68 9.34
CA TRP A 195 -14.34 0.44 10.01
C TRP A 195 -14.75 0.61 11.47
N LEU A 196 -15.89 0.04 11.88
CA LEU A 196 -16.46 0.14 13.23
C LEU A 196 -16.20 -1.12 14.07
N ARG A 197 -15.03 -1.72 13.93
CA ARG A 197 -14.60 -2.89 14.72
C ARG A 197 -13.75 -2.48 15.91
#